data_AF-A0A6P5RNV9-F1
#
_entry.id   AF-A0A6P5RNV9-F1
#
_cell.length_a   1.000
_cell.length_b   1.000
_cell.length_c   1.000
_cell.angle_alpha   90.00
_cell.angle_beta   90.00
_cell.angle_gamma   90.00
#
_symmetry.space_group_name_H-M   'P 1'
#
loop_
_entity.id
_entity.type
_entity.pdbx_description
1 polymer ?
#
loop_
_entity_poly.entity_id
_entity_poly.type
_entity_poly.pdbx_seq_one_letter_code
_entity_poly.pdbx_strand_id
1 'polypeptide(L)'
;MQVLQYIARDCYDKQGNNTYNNDPWLSLPPPFTISDTKNKFIAVGCDTYALFKGFRGEERYITGCISSCDSLGSVDQDSCSGVGCCQTNIPSGMKNRTVELTSYNNHLDIWGFNPCSYAFIVEEGEFKFSNKTFQQLDSLENVPMILNWAIGVEEDPCDEAQKRQDYVCKGNSTCVNPINRSGYICKCKEGYEGNPYHPNGCQDIDECSLPNINPCTNGTCSNLPGSHTCLCPTGYTIDSVNGTSCLKNPPTSNNNSLKISV
;
A
#
# COMPACT_ATOMS: atom_id res chain seq x y z
N MET A 1 1.39 -0.47 1.41
CA MET A 1 2.42 -0.78 2.44
C MET A 1 2.53 0.44 3.33
N GLN A 2 2.44 0.28 4.65
CA GLN A 2 2.68 1.40 5.57
C GLN A 2 4.18 1.55 5.81
N VAL A 3 4.68 2.78 5.78
CA VAL A 3 6.07 3.14 6.10
C VAL A 3 6.07 4.37 7.02
N LEU A 4 7.18 4.61 7.73
CA LEU A 4 7.37 5.83 8.50
C LEU A 4 8.08 6.88 7.64
N GLN A 5 7.52 8.09 7.60
CA GLN A 5 8.03 9.25 6.86
C GLN A 5 8.46 10.34 7.83
N TYR A 6 9.57 11.01 7.54
CA TYR A 6 10.07 12.13 8.33
C TYR A 6 9.23 13.39 8.15
N ILE A 7 8.95 14.06 9.26
CA ILE A 7 8.23 15.33 9.23
C ILE A 7 9.15 16.45 8.72
N ALA A 8 8.70 17.16 7.69
CA ALA A 8 9.32 18.41 7.26
C ALA A 8 9.19 19.43 8.38
N ARG A 9 10.27 20.14 8.69
CA ARG A 9 10.28 21.13 9.75
C ARG A 9 11.11 22.33 9.33
N ASP A 10 10.55 23.51 9.49
CA ASP A 10 11.20 24.79 9.24
C ASP A 10 11.05 25.68 10.47
N CYS A 11 12.15 25.93 11.20
CA CYS A 11 12.13 26.56 12.52
C CYS A 11 12.97 27.82 12.57
N TYR A 12 12.55 28.78 13.39
CA TYR A 12 13.16 30.10 13.48
C TYR A 12 13.47 30.49 14.93
N ASP A 13 14.57 31.21 15.13
CA ASP A 13 14.88 31.85 16.41
C ASP A 13 14.08 33.15 16.59
N LYS A 14 14.17 33.74 17.78
CA LYS A 14 13.57 35.04 18.12
C LYS A 14 14.09 36.22 17.28
N GLN A 15 15.14 36.03 16.48
CA GLN A 15 15.67 37.02 15.53
C GLN A 15 15.16 36.74 14.11
N GLY A 16 14.34 35.71 13.91
CA GLY A 16 13.82 35.32 12.60
C GLY A 16 14.87 34.58 11.75
N ASN A 17 15.99 34.15 12.34
CA ASN A 17 16.96 33.33 11.62
C ASN A 17 16.49 31.89 11.62
N ASN A 18 16.64 31.23 10.48
CA ASN A 18 16.41 29.79 10.39
C ASN A 18 17.39 29.05 11.33
N THR A 19 16.85 28.19 12.18
CA THR A 19 17.60 27.40 13.18
C THR A 19 17.69 25.93 12.83
N TYR A 20 16.93 25.48 11.85
CA TYR A 20 16.79 24.07 11.53
C TYR A 20 16.81 23.88 10.02
N ASN A 21 17.99 23.50 9.53
CA ASN A 21 18.23 23.30 8.11
C ASN A 21 17.90 21.85 7.72
N ASN A 22 16.63 21.45 7.87
CA ASN A 22 16.16 20.19 7.33
C ASN A 22 15.38 20.42 6.05
N ASP A 23 15.64 19.52 5.13
CA ASP A 23 15.38 19.70 3.73
C ASP A 23 14.35 18.60 3.40
N PRO A 24 13.07 18.95 3.19
CA PRO A 24 11.97 18.00 3.31
C PRO A 24 11.73 17.21 2.03
N TRP A 25 12.79 16.58 1.52
CA TRP A 25 12.70 15.73 0.36
C TRP A 25 12.17 14.36 0.75
N LEU A 26 10.96 14.05 0.31
CA LEU A 26 10.49 12.67 0.30
C LEU A 26 11.10 11.93 -0.91
N SER A 27 12.23 11.25 -0.68
CA SER A 27 12.84 10.40 -1.69
C SER A 27 12.28 8.99 -1.61
N LEU A 28 11.46 8.62 -2.59
CA LEU A 28 10.99 7.26 -2.78
C LEU A 28 11.64 6.73 -4.06
N PRO A 29 12.70 5.92 -3.97
CA PRO A 29 13.29 5.33 -5.15
C PRO A 29 12.25 4.47 -5.87
N PRO A 30 12.31 4.36 -7.20
CA PRO A 30 11.49 3.40 -7.91
C PRO A 30 11.60 2.01 -7.27
N PRO A 31 10.48 1.27 -7.15
CA PRO A 31 9.20 1.56 -7.77
C PRO A 31 8.13 2.14 -6.82
N PHE A 32 8.51 2.64 -5.65
CA PHE A 32 7.53 3.05 -4.65
C PHE A 32 6.82 4.35 -5.04
N THR A 33 5.48 4.35 -4.96
CA THR A 33 4.68 5.57 -5.12
C THR A 33 3.81 5.80 -3.89
N ILE A 34 3.51 7.07 -3.59
CA ILE A 34 2.66 7.44 -2.45
C ILE A 34 1.20 7.18 -2.83
N SER A 35 0.43 6.59 -1.91
CA SER A 35 -1.01 6.45 -2.09
C SER A 35 -1.70 7.81 -2.02
N ASP A 36 -2.33 8.21 -3.11
CA ASP A 36 -3.05 9.47 -3.25
C ASP A 36 -4.44 9.44 -2.60
N THR A 37 -4.96 8.25 -2.34
CA THR A 37 -6.31 8.03 -1.77
C THR A 37 -6.31 7.65 -0.30
N LYS A 38 -5.18 7.16 0.22
CA LYS A 38 -5.05 6.69 1.62
C LYS A 38 -4.22 7.61 2.50
N ASN A 39 -3.70 8.69 1.93
CA ASN A 39 -2.93 9.67 2.68
C ASN A 39 -3.50 11.08 2.50
N LYS A 40 -3.16 11.95 3.45
CA LYS A 40 -3.38 13.39 3.37
C LYS A 40 -2.04 14.10 3.39
N PHE A 41 -1.98 15.23 2.70
CA PHE A 41 -0.88 16.18 2.83
C PHE A 41 -1.30 17.27 3.82
N ILE A 42 -0.51 17.44 4.87
CA ILE A 42 -0.84 18.32 5.99
C ILE A 42 0.27 19.34 6.20
N ALA A 43 -0.14 20.58 6.45
CA ALA A 43 0.71 21.68 6.92
C ALA A 43 0.22 22.12 8.30
N VAL A 44 1.14 22.32 9.24
CA VAL A 44 0.83 22.80 10.60
C VAL A 44 1.73 23.98 10.92
N GLY A 45 1.13 25.05 11.42
CA GLY A 45 1.81 26.32 11.65
C GLY A 45 0.90 27.51 11.43
N CYS A 46 1.28 28.64 12.01
CA CYS A 46 0.81 29.95 11.63
C CYS A 46 1.81 30.53 10.63
N ASP A 47 1.34 31.17 9.56
CA ASP A 47 2.20 31.67 8.50
C ASP A 47 3.03 30.55 7.85
N THR A 48 2.32 29.53 7.37
CA THR A 48 2.93 28.32 6.82
C THR A 48 2.39 28.03 5.44
N TYR A 49 3.30 27.82 4.49
CA TYR A 49 3.02 27.34 3.15
C TYR A 49 3.73 26.02 2.90
N ALA A 50 2.96 24.95 2.76
CA ALA A 50 3.47 23.66 2.34
C ALA A 50 3.05 23.39 0.90
N LEU A 51 4.04 23.14 0.06
CA LEU A 51 3.89 22.91 -1.36
C LEU A 51 4.16 21.46 -1.70
N PHE A 52 3.28 20.88 -2.49
CA PHE A 52 3.48 19.59 -3.12
C PHE A 52 3.67 19.79 -4.61
N LYS A 53 4.92 19.67 -5.06
CA LYS A 53 5.33 19.95 -6.44
C LYS A 53 5.63 18.64 -7.16
N GLY A 54 5.43 18.62 -8.47
CA GLY A 54 5.77 17.48 -9.32
C GLY A 54 5.41 17.76 -10.77
N PHE A 55 5.25 16.71 -11.56
CA PHE A 55 4.96 16.79 -12.99
C PHE A 55 3.82 15.87 -13.40
N ARG A 56 2.99 16.30 -14.36
CA ARG A 56 2.00 15.47 -15.06
C ARG A 56 2.36 15.49 -16.54
N GLY A 57 2.89 14.37 -17.04
CA GLY A 57 3.61 14.40 -18.33
C GLY A 57 4.80 15.37 -18.23
N GLU A 58 4.85 16.35 -19.14
CA GLU A 58 5.89 17.40 -19.17
C GLU A 58 5.49 18.66 -18.37
N GLU A 59 4.23 18.78 -17.95
CA GLU A 59 3.76 19.98 -17.27
C GLU A 59 4.06 19.95 -15.77
N ARG A 60 4.58 21.07 -15.24
CA ARG A 60 4.78 21.23 -13.80
C ARG A 60 3.43 21.39 -13.11
N TYR A 61 3.15 20.52 -12.15
CA TYR A 61 1.96 20.58 -11.31
C TYR A 61 2.36 20.96 -9.88
N ILE A 62 1.63 21.90 -9.29
CA ILE A 62 1.85 22.36 -7.92
C ILE A 62 0.49 22.39 -7.22
N THR A 63 0.40 21.73 -6.08
CA THR A 63 -0.65 21.95 -5.10
C THR A 63 -0.01 22.35 -3.78
N GLY A 64 -0.81 22.76 -2.81
CA GLY A 64 -0.29 23.15 -1.52
C GLY A 64 -1.37 23.32 -0.48
N CYS A 65 -0.92 23.49 0.75
CA CYS A 65 -1.72 23.86 1.88
C CYS A 65 -1.15 25.13 2.50
N ILE A 66 -2.04 26.07 2.82
CA ILE A 66 -1.68 27.33 3.45
C ILE A 66 -2.36 27.38 4.79
N SER A 67 -1.62 27.74 5.84
CA SER A 67 -2.18 28.00 7.15
C SER A 67 -1.78 29.37 7.66
N SER A 68 -2.75 30.12 8.16
CA SER A 68 -2.60 31.49 8.64
C SER A 68 -3.31 31.66 9.99
N CYS A 69 -2.69 32.39 10.91
CA CYS A 69 -3.30 32.78 12.17
C CYS A 69 -2.68 34.06 12.69
N ASP A 70 -3.49 34.88 13.38
CA ASP A 70 -3.03 36.11 14.03
C ASP A 70 -2.44 35.84 15.41
N SER A 71 -2.93 34.81 16.10
CA SER A 71 -2.40 34.37 17.41
C SER A 71 -2.68 32.88 17.64
N LEU A 72 -2.04 32.28 18.65
CA LEU A 72 -2.38 30.90 19.06
C LEU A 72 -3.86 30.77 19.49
N GLY A 73 -4.46 31.86 19.97
CA GLY A 73 -5.87 31.89 20.37
C GLY A 73 -6.85 31.91 19.19
N SER A 74 -6.42 32.28 17.98
CA SER A 74 -7.26 32.25 16.77
C SER A 74 -7.26 30.89 16.08
N VAL A 75 -6.46 29.93 16.55
CA VAL A 75 -6.36 28.59 15.97
C VAL A 75 -7.68 27.83 16.16
N ASP A 76 -8.21 27.29 15.06
CA ASP A 76 -9.36 26.40 15.10
C ASP A 76 -8.91 25.01 15.54
N GLN A 77 -9.18 24.66 16.80
CA GLN A 77 -8.67 23.46 17.43
C GLN A 77 -9.37 22.18 16.95
N ASP A 78 -10.54 22.32 16.31
CA ASP A 78 -11.38 21.21 15.88
C ASP A 78 -11.30 20.96 14.36
N SER A 79 -10.57 21.81 13.63
CA SER A 79 -10.53 21.79 12.17
C SER A 79 -9.14 22.07 11.60
N CYS A 80 -8.73 21.30 10.60
CA CYS A 80 -7.50 21.52 9.84
C CYS A 80 -7.80 22.16 8.48
N SER A 81 -8.42 23.35 8.49
CA SER A 81 -9.00 23.98 7.28
C SER A 81 -8.38 25.32 6.89
N GLY A 82 -7.18 25.63 7.39
CA GLY A 82 -6.40 26.82 7.01
C GLY A 82 -6.01 27.73 8.16
N VAL A 83 -6.41 27.42 9.41
CA VAL A 83 -6.09 28.26 10.58
C VAL A 83 -5.33 27.45 11.63
N GLY A 84 -4.01 27.61 11.68
CA GLY A 84 -3.08 26.79 12.46
C GLY A 84 -2.79 25.39 11.90
N CYS A 85 -3.70 24.85 11.09
CA CYS A 85 -3.52 23.61 10.34
C CYS A 85 -4.25 23.69 9.00
N CYS A 86 -3.67 23.10 7.96
CA CYS A 86 -4.30 22.90 6.66
C CYS A 86 -4.07 21.47 6.19
N GLN A 87 -5.11 20.81 5.70
CA GLN A 87 -5.00 19.51 5.02
C GLN A 87 -5.52 19.58 3.58
N THR A 88 -4.88 18.83 2.68
CA THR A 88 -5.33 18.65 1.29
C THR A 88 -5.11 17.22 0.82
N ASN A 89 -5.84 16.85 -0.23
CA ASN A 89 -5.65 15.56 -0.89
C ASN A 89 -4.36 15.57 -1.71
N ILE A 90 -3.72 14.40 -1.84
CA ILE A 90 -2.56 14.25 -2.71
C ILE A 90 -3.07 14.09 -4.14
N PRO A 91 -2.62 14.90 -5.10
CA PRO A 91 -3.05 14.75 -6.48
C PRO A 91 -2.53 13.45 -7.09
N SER A 92 -3.41 12.74 -7.79
CA SER A 92 -3.05 11.54 -8.55
C SER A 92 -2.20 11.88 -9.77
N GLY A 93 -1.46 10.89 -10.28
CA GLY A 93 -0.72 10.96 -11.55
C GLY A 93 0.47 11.94 -11.58
N MET A 94 1.02 12.33 -10.44
CA MET A 94 2.21 13.20 -10.39
C MET A 94 3.52 12.40 -10.34
N LYS A 95 4.55 12.89 -11.05
CA LYS A 95 5.96 12.42 -11.06
C LYS A 95 6.89 13.40 -10.32
N ASN A 96 8.08 12.93 -9.92
CA ASN A 96 9.14 13.71 -9.25
C ASN A 96 8.59 14.60 -8.14
N ARG A 97 7.91 13.98 -7.19
CA ARG A 97 7.16 14.67 -6.14
C ARG A 97 8.13 15.24 -5.11
N THR A 98 8.02 16.51 -4.80
CA THR A 98 8.75 17.15 -3.72
C THR A 98 7.78 17.88 -2.80
N VAL A 99 8.05 17.80 -1.50
CA VAL A 99 7.41 18.66 -0.51
C VAL A 99 8.35 19.83 -0.27
N GLU A 100 7.84 21.04 -0.28
CA GLU A 100 8.58 22.25 0.08
C GLU A 100 7.80 22.98 1.16
N LEU A 101 8.50 23.41 2.22
CA LEU A 101 7.92 24.12 3.34
C LEU A 101 8.55 25.52 3.39
N THR A 102 7.72 26.54 3.53
CA THR A 102 8.15 27.94 3.63
C THR A 102 7.10 28.79 4.35
N SER A 103 7.39 30.07 4.55
CA SER A 103 6.57 31.03 5.27
C SER A 103 6.50 32.35 4.51
N TYR A 104 5.38 33.08 4.61
CA TYR A 104 5.14 34.30 3.84
C TYR A 104 5.40 35.59 4.64
N ASN A 105 5.31 35.58 5.97
CA ASN A 105 5.77 36.68 6.81
C ASN A 105 7.19 36.40 7.35
N ASN A 106 7.85 37.47 7.78
CA ASN A 106 9.07 37.34 8.53
C ASN A 106 8.68 36.75 9.90
N HIS A 107 9.03 35.48 10.16
CA HIS A 107 8.60 34.64 11.30
C HIS A 107 8.72 35.27 12.71
N LEU A 108 9.35 36.45 12.79
CA LEU A 108 9.44 37.33 13.96
C LEU A 108 8.10 37.61 14.65
N ASP A 109 7.02 37.85 13.89
CA ASP A 109 5.74 38.31 14.46
C ASP A 109 4.95 37.18 15.15
N ILE A 110 5.27 35.93 14.84
CA ILE A 110 4.58 34.73 15.34
C ILE A 110 5.49 33.82 16.18
N TRP A 111 6.77 34.16 16.31
CA TRP A 111 7.78 33.36 17.02
C TRP A 111 7.35 32.97 18.44
N GLY A 112 6.69 33.89 19.15
CA GLY A 112 6.28 33.70 20.55
C GLY A 112 5.31 32.53 20.79
N PHE A 113 4.70 31.97 19.73
CA PHE A 113 3.79 30.84 19.85
C PHE A 113 3.86 29.85 18.66
N ASN A 114 4.53 30.19 17.57
CA ASN A 114 4.77 29.32 16.42
C ASN A 114 6.25 29.39 15.94
N PRO A 115 7.18 28.77 16.68
CA PRO A 115 8.61 28.81 16.34
C PRO A 115 8.97 27.90 15.15
N CYS A 116 8.11 26.93 14.81
CA CYS A 116 8.35 25.96 13.75
C CYS A 116 7.09 25.73 12.92
N SER A 117 7.26 25.69 11.62
CA SER A 117 6.29 25.19 10.66
C SER A 117 6.57 23.70 10.40
N TYR A 118 5.52 22.92 10.09
CA TYR A 118 5.65 21.50 9.77
C TYR A 118 4.85 21.14 8.51
N ALA A 119 5.38 20.19 7.75
CA ALA A 119 4.63 19.56 6.66
C ALA A 119 4.93 18.06 6.56
N PHE A 120 3.92 17.27 6.27
CA PHE A 120 4.10 15.82 6.17
C PHE A 120 2.97 15.17 5.39
N ILE A 121 3.22 13.93 5.00
CA ILE A 121 2.22 13.06 4.41
C ILE A 121 1.93 11.96 5.41
N VAL A 122 0.66 11.82 5.76
CA VAL A 122 0.22 10.88 6.78
C VAL A 122 -0.97 10.08 6.28
N GLU A 123 -1.06 8.84 6.71
CA GLU A 123 -2.23 7.99 6.49
C GLU A 123 -3.51 8.67 7.01
N GLU A 124 -4.58 8.57 6.24
CA GLU A 124 -5.85 9.20 6.59
C GLU A 124 -6.39 8.65 7.92
N GLY A 125 -6.58 9.54 8.90
CA GLY A 125 -7.07 9.21 10.23
C GLY A 125 -5.99 9.06 11.32
N GLU A 126 -4.72 8.94 10.94
CA GLU A 126 -3.59 8.77 11.88
C GLU A 126 -3.11 10.09 12.50
N PHE A 127 -3.55 11.24 11.97
CA PHE A 127 -3.28 12.55 12.54
C PHE A 127 -4.57 13.32 12.82
N LYS A 128 -4.64 13.94 14.00
CA LYS A 128 -5.71 14.84 14.41
C LYS A 128 -5.13 16.12 14.97
N PHE A 129 -5.53 17.24 14.38
CA PHE A 129 -5.12 18.55 14.85
C PHE A 129 -5.78 18.89 16.20
N SER A 130 -5.05 19.55 17.08
CA SER A 130 -5.51 20.04 18.38
C SER A 130 -4.56 21.11 18.94
N ASN A 131 -4.93 21.74 20.04
CA ASN A 131 -4.06 22.70 20.74
C ASN A 131 -2.73 22.12 21.26
N LYS A 132 -2.61 20.79 21.39
CA LYS A 132 -1.37 20.11 21.79
C LYS A 132 -0.46 19.78 20.61
N THR A 133 -0.95 19.91 19.39
CA THR A 133 -0.24 19.46 18.19
C THR A 133 1.12 20.12 18.05
N PHE A 134 1.24 21.42 18.32
CA PHE A 134 2.52 22.14 18.24
C PHE A 134 3.59 21.52 19.15
N GLN A 135 3.24 21.23 20.41
CA GLN A 135 4.13 20.58 21.37
C GLN A 135 4.44 19.12 20.99
N GLN A 136 3.46 18.41 20.43
CA GLN A 136 3.64 17.02 20.00
C GLN A 136 4.61 16.95 18.81
N LEU A 137 4.43 17.80 17.81
CA LEU A 137 5.24 17.82 16.59
C LEU A 137 6.69 18.21 16.85
N ASP A 138 6.99 18.97 17.91
CA ASP A 138 8.38 19.21 18.34
C ASP A 138 9.13 17.92 18.64
N SER A 139 8.46 16.97 19.29
CA SER A 139 9.03 15.67 19.69
C SER A 139 8.80 14.54 18.68
N LEU A 140 7.94 14.75 17.69
CA LEU A 140 7.58 13.74 16.71
C LEU A 140 8.51 13.84 15.49
N GLU A 141 9.27 12.78 15.24
CA GLU A 141 10.18 12.72 14.09
C GLU A 141 9.50 12.15 12.83
N ASN A 142 8.60 11.18 13.02
CA ASN A 142 8.04 10.39 11.94
C ASN A 142 6.53 10.18 12.06
N VAL A 143 5.84 10.05 10.92
CA VAL A 143 4.41 9.70 10.82
C VAL A 143 4.20 8.52 9.88
N PRO A 144 3.14 7.70 10.09
CA PRO A 144 2.81 6.60 9.18
C PRO A 144 2.26 7.13 7.86
N MET A 145 2.75 6.59 6.75
CA MET A 145 2.32 6.91 5.39
C MET A 145 2.10 5.61 4.59
N ILE A 146 1.07 5.58 3.74
CA ILE A 146 0.78 4.46 2.86
C ILE A 146 1.44 4.64 1.47
N LEU A 147 2.26 3.69 1.09
CA LEU A 147 2.75 3.53 -0.27
C LEU A 147 1.81 2.63 -1.09
N ASN A 148 1.58 3.05 -2.34
CA ASN A 148 1.06 2.23 -3.41
C ASN A 148 2.16 1.23 -3.79
N TRP A 149 1.93 -0.03 -3.42
CA TRP A 149 2.77 -1.13 -3.87
C TRP A 149 2.44 -1.45 -5.33
N ALA A 150 3.32 -1.01 -6.24
CA ALA A 150 3.37 -1.35 -7.66
C ALA A 150 4.83 -1.26 -8.12
N ILE A 151 5.22 -2.05 -9.11
CA ILE A 151 6.52 -2.00 -9.79
C ILE A 151 6.36 -1.28 -11.11
N GLY A 152 7.36 -0.48 -11.47
CA GLY A 152 7.35 0.27 -12.73
C GLY A 152 7.05 1.75 -12.56
N VAL A 153 7.18 2.48 -13.67
CA VAL A 153 6.82 3.89 -13.78
C VAL A 153 5.36 4.03 -14.23
N GLU A 154 4.88 5.27 -14.32
CA GLU A 154 3.58 5.54 -14.94
C GLU A 154 3.59 5.04 -16.40
N GLU A 155 2.49 4.41 -16.84
CA GLU A 155 2.36 3.70 -18.14
C GLU A 155 3.17 2.39 -18.29
N ASP A 156 3.48 1.69 -17.19
CA ASP A 156 4.11 0.37 -17.20
C ASP A 156 3.12 -0.76 -16.83
N PRO A 157 2.11 -1.08 -17.67
CA PRO A 157 1.24 -2.22 -17.45
C PRO A 157 2.02 -3.52 -17.63
N CYS A 158 1.44 -4.62 -17.16
CA CYS A 158 2.02 -5.97 -17.26
C CYS A 158 2.54 -6.32 -18.64
N ASP A 159 1.76 -6.01 -19.69
CA ASP A 159 2.13 -6.37 -21.06
C ASP A 159 3.43 -5.68 -21.52
N GLU A 160 3.72 -4.49 -21.02
CA GLU A 160 4.99 -3.80 -21.29
C GLU A 160 6.07 -4.24 -20.33
N ALA A 161 5.77 -4.32 -19.03
CA ALA A 161 6.70 -4.75 -17.99
C ALA A 161 7.33 -6.12 -18.27
N GLN A 162 6.53 -7.08 -18.75
CA GLN A 162 6.98 -8.44 -19.06
C GLN A 162 8.02 -8.51 -20.19
N LYS A 163 8.13 -7.46 -21.02
CA LYS A 163 9.11 -7.37 -22.11
C LYS A 163 10.45 -6.80 -21.65
N ARG A 164 10.51 -6.20 -20.46
CA ARG A 164 11.70 -5.47 -19.97
C ARG A 164 12.71 -6.41 -19.33
N GLN A 165 14.00 -6.09 -19.44
CA GLN A 165 15.08 -6.88 -18.85
C GLN A 165 15.05 -6.84 -17.31
N ASP A 166 14.52 -5.77 -16.74
CA ASP A 166 14.36 -5.57 -15.29
C ASP A 166 13.02 -6.10 -14.75
N TYR A 167 12.30 -6.94 -15.51
CA TYR A 167 11.06 -7.56 -15.04
C TYR A 167 11.29 -8.38 -13.75
N VAL A 168 10.54 -8.05 -12.70
CA VAL A 168 10.84 -8.53 -11.35
C VAL A 168 9.99 -9.73 -10.91
N CYS A 169 8.85 -10.02 -11.55
CA CYS A 169 8.06 -11.19 -11.15
C CYS A 169 8.82 -12.48 -11.45
N LYS A 170 8.98 -13.34 -10.44
CA LYS A 170 9.74 -14.59 -10.52
C LYS A 170 8.81 -15.80 -10.63
N GLY A 171 9.39 -17.01 -10.58
CA GLY A 171 8.69 -18.27 -10.84
C GLY A 171 7.35 -18.41 -10.10
N ASN A 172 6.40 -19.09 -10.76
CA ASN A 172 5.05 -19.36 -10.24
C ASN A 172 4.25 -18.13 -9.76
N SER A 173 4.49 -16.98 -10.39
CA SER A 173 3.71 -15.76 -10.17
C SER A 173 3.05 -15.27 -11.46
N THR A 174 2.04 -14.41 -11.32
CA THR A 174 1.38 -13.67 -12.38
C THR A 174 1.57 -12.18 -12.18
N CYS A 175 1.69 -11.48 -13.29
CA CYS A 175 1.64 -10.03 -13.31
C CYS A 175 0.17 -9.59 -13.23
N VAL A 176 -0.12 -8.60 -12.39
CA VAL A 176 -1.46 -8.02 -12.25
C VAL A 176 -1.37 -6.51 -12.40
N ASN A 177 -2.21 -5.97 -13.29
CA ASN A 177 -2.42 -4.54 -13.41
C ASN A 177 -3.27 -4.06 -12.23
N PRO A 178 -2.74 -3.19 -11.36
CA PRO A 178 -3.49 -2.69 -10.22
C PRO A 178 -4.60 -1.72 -10.66
N ILE A 179 -5.78 -1.82 -10.04
CA ILE A 179 -6.92 -0.95 -10.34
C ILE A 179 -6.62 0.51 -9.93
N ASN A 180 -6.94 1.48 -10.80
CA ASN A 180 -6.80 2.93 -10.60
C ASN A 180 -5.37 3.43 -10.31
N ARG A 181 -4.33 2.68 -10.69
CA ARG A 181 -2.93 3.13 -10.54
C ARG A 181 -2.05 2.48 -11.60
N SER A 182 -0.93 3.12 -11.91
CA SER A 182 0.02 2.65 -12.90
C SER A 182 1.07 1.70 -12.30
N GLY A 183 1.80 1.02 -13.16
CA GLY A 183 2.73 -0.05 -12.80
C GLY A 183 2.04 -1.41 -12.75
N TYR A 184 2.73 -2.40 -12.21
CA TYR A 184 2.26 -3.77 -12.08
C TYR A 184 2.61 -4.36 -10.71
N ILE A 185 1.89 -5.40 -10.29
CA ILE A 185 2.27 -6.18 -9.11
C ILE A 185 2.44 -7.64 -9.50
N CYS A 186 3.26 -8.36 -8.75
CA CYS A 186 3.43 -9.80 -8.90
C CYS A 186 2.61 -10.48 -7.80
N LYS A 187 1.79 -11.46 -8.19
CA LYS A 187 1.00 -12.28 -7.27
C LYS A 187 1.37 -13.73 -7.50
N CYS A 188 1.50 -14.54 -6.45
CA CYS A 188 1.64 -15.98 -6.65
C CYS A 188 0.43 -16.53 -7.42
N LYS A 189 0.68 -17.52 -8.28
CA LYS A 189 -0.36 -18.30 -8.93
C LYS A 189 -1.21 -19.02 -7.88
N GLU A 190 -2.42 -19.40 -8.24
CA GLU A 190 -3.25 -20.26 -7.39
C GLU A 190 -2.52 -21.58 -7.10
N GLY A 191 -2.58 -22.04 -5.84
CA GLY A 191 -1.81 -23.20 -5.36
C GLY A 191 -0.35 -22.90 -5.00
N TYR A 192 0.09 -21.64 -5.06
CA TYR A 192 1.46 -21.24 -4.70
C TYR A 192 1.49 -20.13 -3.64
N GLU A 193 2.53 -20.12 -2.81
CA GLU A 193 2.74 -19.15 -1.74
C GLU A 193 4.17 -18.60 -1.69
N GLY A 194 4.40 -17.66 -0.76
CA GLY A 194 5.70 -17.04 -0.54
C GLY A 194 5.87 -15.69 -1.24
N ASN A 195 7.12 -15.36 -1.59
CA ASN A 195 7.49 -14.05 -2.12
C ASN A 195 7.68 -14.10 -3.65
N PRO A 196 6.78 -13.50 -4.46
CA PRO A 196 6.86 -13.54 -5.93
C PRO A 196 8.04 -12.74 -6.52
N TYR A 197 8.83 -12.03 -5.71
CA TYR A 197 10.04 -11.28 -6.10
C TYR A 197 11.33 -12.01 -5.75
N HIS A 198 11.25 -13.04 -4.91
CA HIS A 198 12.40 -13.81 -4.50
C HIS A 198 12.97 -14.58 -5.69
N PRO A 199 14.31 -14.79 -5.80
CA PRO A 199 14.90 -15.53 -6.91
C PRO A 199 14.29 -16.92 -7.17
N ASN A 200 13.87 -17.61 -6.10
CA ASN A 200 13.21 -18.92 -6.19
C ASN A 200 11.71 -18.83 -6.55
N GLY A 201 11.14 -17.63 -6.65
CA GLY A 201 9.73 -17.39 -6.90
C GLY A 201 8.81 -17.92 -5.81
N CYS A 202 7.53 -18.05 -6.15
CA CYS A 202 6.54 -18.66 -5.28
C CYS A 202 6.74 -20.18 -5.24
N GLN A 203 6.57 -20.74 -4.05
CA GLN A 203 6.68 -22.17 -3.80
C GLN A 203 5.30 -22.81 -3.82
N ASP A 204 5.26 -24.07 -4.23
CA ASP A 204 4.06 -24.87 -4.22
C ASP A 204 3.51 -25.00 -2.79
N ILE A 205 2.20 -24.85 -2.62
CA ILE A 205 1.54 -25.13 -1.35
C ILE A 205 1.31 -26.63 -1.31
N ASP A 206 1.93 -27.34 -0.36
CA ASP A 206 1.63 -28.75 -0.15
C ASP A 206 0.38 -28.88 0.74
N GLU A 207 -0.80 -28.94 0.12
CA GLU A 207 -2.06 -29.04 0.88
C GLU A 207 -2.19 -30.35 1.66
N CYS A 208 -1.43 -31.40 1.29
CA CYS A 208 -1.40 -32.67 2.02
C CYS A 208 -0.57 -32.59 3.30
N SER A 209 0.38 -31.66 3.38
CA SER A 209 1.25 -31.45 4.54
C SER A 209 0.77 -30.35 5.48
N LEU A 210 -0.38 -29.73 5.21
CA LEU A 210 -0.94 -28.69 6.06
C LEU A 210 -1.38 -29.27 7.43
N PRO A 211 -0.90 -28.70 8.55
CA PRO A 211 -1.24 -29.22 9.87
C PRO A 211 -2.75 -29.06 10.14
N ASN A 212 -3.40 -30.17 10.52
CA ASN A 212 -4.81 -30.27 10.91
C ASN A 212 -5.86 -30.11 9.80
N ILE A 213 -5.46 -30.11 8.52
CA ILE A 213 -6.38 -30.08 7.38
C ILE A 213 -6.04 -31.26 6.48
N ASN A 214 -6.89 -32.29 6.44
CA ASN A 214 -6.83 -33.27 5.37
C ASN A 214 -7.75 -32.79 4.24
N PRO A 215 -7.22 -32.40 3.08
CA PRO A 215 -8.04 -31.91 1.97
C PRO A 215 -8.90 -33.03 1.35
N CYS A 216 -8.63 -34.31 1.64
CA CYS A 216 -9.33 -35.45 1.09
C CYS A 216 -10.26 -36.14 2.11
N THR A 217 -11.54 -36.29 1.77
CA THR A 217 -12.51 -37.07 2.57
C THR A 217 -12.59 -38.50 2.05
N ASN A 218 -12.36 -39.49 2.92
CA ASN A 218 -12.34 -40.93 2.59
C ASN A 218 -11.34 -41.33 1.48
N GLY A 219 -10.27 -40.55 1.29
CA GLY A 219 -9.23 -40.79 0.31
C GLY A 219 -7.84 -40.44 0.83
N THR A 220 -6.81 -40.80 0.08
CA THR A 220 -5.41 -40.42 0.36
C THR A 220 -5.04 -39.20 -0.46
N CYS A 221 -4.47 -38.18 0.18
CA CYS A 221 -4.00 -36.98 -0.51
C CYS A 221 -2.69 -37.23 -1.26
N SER A 222 -2.57 -36.67 -2.47
CA SER A 222 -1.34 -36.60 -3.24
C SER A 222 -1.14 -35.16 -3.72
N ASN A 223 -0.03 -34.54 -3.32
CA ASN A 223 0.31 -33.18 -3.73
C ASN A 223 0.73 -33.13 -5.20
N LEU A 224 0.39 -32.04 -5.90
CA LEU A 224 0.73 -31.78 -7.30
C LEU A 224 1.18 -30.32 -7.46
N PRO A 225 2.04 -29.96 -8.43
CA PRO A 225 2.40 -28.56 -8.63
C PRO A 225 1.17 -27.67 -8.91
N GLY A 226 0.86 -26.77 -7.98
CA GLY A 226 -0.25 -25.82 -7.99
C GLY A 226 -1.61 -26.41 -7.60
N SER A 227 -1.68 -27.64 -7.10
CA SER A 227 -2.94 -28.29 -6.72
C SER A 227 -2.72 -29.58 -5.92
N HIS A 228 -3.79 -30.28 -5.58
CA HIS A 228 -3.71 -31.63 -5.03
C HIS A 228 -4.74 -32.55 -5.69
N THR A 229 -4.57 -33.86 -5.50
CA THR A 229 -5.55 -34.86 -5.91
C THR A 229 -5.81 -35.87 -4.81
N CYS A 230 -7.04 -36.40 -4.77
CA CYS A 230 -7.46 -37.41 -3.81
C CYS A 230 -7.55 -38.78 -4.48
N LEU A 231 -6.76 -39.73 -3.99
CA LEU A 231 -6.78 -41.12 -4.42
C LEU A 231 -7.84 -41.88 -3.64
N CYS A 232 -8.87 -42.35 -4.34
CA CYS A 232 -9.96 -43.12 -3.75
C CYS A 232 -9.61 -44.61 -3.65
N PRO A 233 -9.98 -45.28 -2.54
CA PRO A 233 -9.79 -46.71 -2.40
C PRO A 233 -10.71 -47.51 -3.35
N THR A 234 -10.41 -48.80 -3.54
CA THR A 234 -11.21 -49.68 -4.40
C THR A 234 -12.68 -49.69 -3.96
N GLY A 235 -13.59 -49.56 -4.94
CA GLY A 235 -15.03 -49.48 -4.68
C GLY A 235 -15.52 -48.07 -4.33
N TYR A 236 -14.66 -47.05 -4.44
CA TYR A 236 -15.04 -45.64 -4.34
C TYR A 236 -14.65 -44.90 -5.64
N THR A 237 -15.33 -43.80 -5.92
CA THR A 237 -15.06 -42.88 -7.02
C THR A 237 -15.01 -41.45 -6.51
N ILE A 238 -14.24 -40.59 -7.18
CA ILE A 238 -14.12 -39.19 -6.78
C ILE A 238 -15.44 -38.46 -7.05
N ASP A 239 -15.89 -37.65 -6.09
CA ASP A 239 -17.06 -36.81 -6.23
C ASP A 239 -16.80 -35.78 -7.34
N SER A 240 -17.60 -35.85 -8.41
CA SER A 240 -17.47 -34.95 -9.56
C SER A 240 -17.87 -33.51 -9.27
N VAL A 241 -18.52 -33.24 -8.12
CA VAL A 241 -18.93 -31.89 -7.71
C VAL A 241 -17.84 -31.20 -6.89
N ASN A 242 -17.34 -31.85 -5.84
CA ASN A 242 -16.34 -31.25 -4.93
C ASN A 242 -14.88 -31.62 -5.26
N GLY A 243 -14.65 -32.68 -6.04
CA GLY A 243 -13.30 -33.12 -6.45
C GLY A 243 -12.38 -33.62 -5.32
N THR A 244 -12.84 -33.60 -4.07
CA THR A 244 -12.04 -33.83 -2.85
C THR A 244 -12.58 -34.96 -1.97
N SER A 245 -13.75 -35.50 -2.32
CA SER A 245 -14.43 -36.55 -1.54
C SER A 245 -14.54 -37.83 -2.32
N CYS A 246 -14.25 -38.96 -1.68
CA CYS A 246 -14.44 -40.28 -2.26
C CYS A 246 -15.81 -40.84 -1.87
N LEU A 247 -16.66 -41.10 -2.88
CA LEU A 247 -18.00 -41.64 -2.73
C LEU A 247 -17.99 -43.15 -3.01
N LYS A 248 -18.68 -43.93 -2.19
CA LYS A 248 -18.76 -45.38 -2.38
C LYS A 248 -19.58 -45.70 -3.63
N ASN A 249 -19.05 -46.57 -4.48
CA ASN A 249 -19.73 -47.03 -5.68
C ASN A 249 -20.99 -47.82 -5.32
N PRO A 250 -22.08 -47.68 -6.09
CA PRO A 250 -23.26 -48.50 -5.90
C PRO A 250 -22.91 -49.98 -6.08
N PRO A 251 -23.51 -50.89 -5.28
CA PRO A 251 -23.30 -52.32 -5.45
C PRO A 251 -23.75 -52.73 -6.86
N THR A 252 -22.87 -53.39 -7.60
CA THR A 252 -23.20 -53.98 -8.90
C THR A 252 -24.31 -55.01 -8.70
N SER A 253 -25.51 -54.73 -9.20
CA SER A 253 -26.56 -55.74 -9.28
C SER A 253 -26.08 -56.87 -10.20
N ASN A 254 -26.06 -58.09 -9.67
CA ASN A 254 -25.72 -59.28 -10.44
C ASN A 254 -26.60 -59.34 -11.70
N ASN A 255 -25.95 -59.50 -12.85
CA ASN A 255 -26.56 -59.95 -14.08
C ASN A 255 -27.30 -61.26 -13.82
N ASN A 256 -28.63 -61.20 -13.69
CA ASN A 256 -29.46 -62.38 -13.89
C ASN A 256 -29.36 -62.74 -15.37
N SER A 257 -28.50 -63.72 -15.64
CA SER A 257 -28.43 -64.40 -16.92
C SER A 257 -29.82 -64.98 -17.22
N LEU A 258 -30.51 -64.40 -18.21
CA LEU A 258 -31.65 -65.03 -18.86
C LEU A 258 -31.14 -66.33 -19.50
N LYS A 259 -31.20 -67.43 -18.75
CA LYS A 259 -31.09 -68.78 -19.31
C LYS A 259 -32.41 -69.09 -20.02
N ILE A 260 -32.43 -68.88 -21.34
CA ILE A 260 -33.44 -69.46 -22.21
C ILE A 260 -33.24 -70.97 -22.17
N SER A 261 -34.25 -71.68 -21.69
CA SER A 261 -34.32 -73.15 -21.78
C SER A 261 -35.24 -73.48 -22.96
N VAL A 262 -34.72 -74.30 -23.88
CA VAL A 262 -35.36 -74.77 -25.12
C VAL A 262 -36.59 -75.62 -24.82
#